data_AF-A0A7X8SK14-F1
#
_entry.id   AF-A0A7X8SK14-F1
#
_cell.length_a   1.000
_cell.length_b   1.000
_cell.length_c   1.000
_cell.angle_alpha   90.00
_cell.angle_beta   90.00
_cell.angle_gamma   90.00
#
_symmetry.space_group_name_H-M   'P 1'
#
loop_
_entity.id
_entity.type
_entity.pdbx_description
1 polymer ?
#
loop_
_entity_poly.entity_id
_entity_poly.type
_entity_poly.pdbx_seq_one_letter_code
_entity_poly.pdbx_strand_id
1 'polypeptide(L)'
;MKTLLLSFIILFSMTAFSQELDTLKWNNRVSLIGRHQSGNLNQYSIMPTLRSTLHNSKIYVELDVNYQYIKVEEFEVVNDFWVSGLMQYGHQQKIYPVVYGLNGFAQSYHIDKSSFLGGGMGWNVLKQKPNTYLQLHVMAGYLNFQFTETPLHEAFSWSAFARARFPISKLFQVEWEVLTYQSTKDTDYRGLGNLLVLNFMVNKWLGLNIRHQIYYNHKEVPLTENLNSVAYFGLNVQW
;
A
#
# COMPACT_ATOMS: atom_id res chain seq x y z
N MET A 1 3.81 41.55 0.04
CA MET A 1 4.00 40.18 -0.53
C MET A 1 5.47 39.77 -0.64
N LYS A 2 6.36 40.55 -1.27
CA LYS A 2 7.78 40.17 -1.44
C LYS A 2 8.57 40.00 -0.12
N THR A 3 8.28 40.84 0.87
CA THR A 3 8.87 40.75 2.23
C THR A 3 8.38 39.55 3.04
N LEU A 4 7.17 39.07 2.77
CA LEU A 4 6.58 37.88 3.41
C LEU A 4 7.20 36.58 2.84
N LEU A 5 7.48 36.57 1.54
CA LEU A 5 8.18 35.46 0.88
C LEU A 5 9.64 35.36 1.38
N LEU A 6 10.32 36.49 1.53
CA LEU A 6 11.71 36.53 2.01
C LEU A 6 11.83 36.09 3.48
N SER A 7 10.87 36.48 4.33
CA SER A 7 10.82 36.03 5.73
C SER A 7 10.47 34.55 5.85
N PHE A 8 9.65 34.00 4.94
CA PHE A 8 9.41 32.56 4.87
C PHE A 8 10.66 31.76 4.47
N ILE A 9 11.47 32.28 3.54
CA ILE A 9 12.72 31.66 3.10
C ILE A 9 13.79 31.68 4.21
N ILE A 10 13.87 32.79 4.97
CA ILE A 10 14.83 32.93 6.08
C ILE A 10 14.44 32.06 7.28
N LEU A 11 13.15 31.90 7.58
CA LEU A 11 12.68 30.98 8.62
C LEU A 11 12.91 29.51 8.24
N PHE A 12 12.84 29.17 6.95
CA PHE A 12 13.19 27.83 6.46
C PHE A 12 14.70 27.54 6.60
N SER A 13 15.56 28.52 6.31
CA SER A 13 17.02 28.32 6.34
C SER A 13 17.59 28.17 7.74
N MET A 14 16.97 28.74 8.77
CA MET A 14 17.45 28.59 10.16
C MET A 14 17.16 27.21 10.78
N THR A 15 16.25 26.41 10.19
CA THR A 15 16.04 25.02 10.62
C THR A 15 17.07 24.02 10.04
N ALA A 16 17.97 24.49 9.16
CA ALA A 16 18.93 23.64 8.46
C ALA A 16 20.23 23.36 9.24
N PHE A 17 20.51 24.07 10.34
CA PHE A 17 21.82 24.02 11.01
C PHE A 17 21.88 23.20 12.32
N SER A 18 20.88 22.36 12.58
CA SER A 18 20.96 21.35 13.65
C SER A 18 20.61 19.99 13.06
N GLN A 19 21.59 19.35 12.42
CA GLN A 19 21.43 18.00 11.90
C GLN A 19 22.52 17.11 12.49
N GLU A 20 22.11 16.25 13.43
CA GLU A 20 22.70 14.92 13.54
C GLU A 20 22.79 14.30 12.13
N LEU A 21 23.82 13.50 11.87
CA LEU A 21 24.04 12.82 10.59
C LEU A 21 22.83 11.92 10.24
N ASP A 22 21.84 12.53 9.59
CA ASP A 22 20.63 11.89 9.12
C ASP A 22 20.90 11.19 7.79
N THR A 23 21.56 10.03 7.88
CA THR A 23 21.92 9.24 6.71
C THR A 23 20.67 8.65 6.07
N LEU A 24 20.53 8.85 4.75
CA LEU A 24 19.51 8.20 3.94
C LEU A 24 19.69 6.68 3.98
N LYS A 25 18.64 5.95 4.36
CA LYS A 25 18.61 4.49 4.44
C LYS A 25 17.74 3.94 3.34
N TRP A 26 18.24 2.92 2.65
CA TRP A 26 17.53 2.21 1.60
C TRP A 26 17.46 0.72 1.95
N ASN A 27 16.25 0.20 2.06
CA ASN A 27 15.99 -1.20 2.38
C ASN A 27 15.17 -1.82 1.24
N ASN A 28 15.49 -3.05 0.88
CA ASN A 28 14.72 -3.81 -0.10
C ASN A 28 14.26 -5.14 0.49
N ARG A 29 13.06 -5.55 0.12
CA ARG A 29 12.49 -6.83 0.51
C ARG A 29 11.88 -7.49 -0.72
N VAL A 30 12.45 -8.61 -1.11
CA VAL A 30 11.85 -9.50 -2.11
C VAL A 30 11.19 -10.66 -1.38
N SER A 31 10.00 -11.06 -1.84
CA SER A 31 9.32 -12.23 -1.30
C SER A 31 8.79 -13.09 -2.43
N LEU A 32 8.84 -14.40 -2.23
CA LEU A 32 8.17 -15.37 -3.08
C LEU A 32 7.08 -16.03 -2.25
N ILE A 33 5.83 -15.83 -2.65
CA ILE A 33 4.67 -16.10 -1.81
C ILE A 33 3.75 -17.08 -2.53
N GLY A 34 3.47 -18.22 -1.91
CA GLY A 34 2.35 -19.08 -2.28
C GLY A 34 1.03 -18.41 -1.90
N ARG A 35 0.06 -18.41 -2.80
CA ARG A 35 -1.21 -17.71 -2.67
C ARG A 35 -2.35 -18.69 -2.89
N HIS A 36 -3.32 -18.67 -1.99
CA HIS A 36 -4.60 -19.36 -2.12
C HIS A 36 -5.70 -18.30 -2.18
N GLN A 37 -6.41 -18.22 -3.30
CA GLN A 37 -7.54 -17.30 -3.48
C GLN A 37 -8.84 -18.08 -3.48
N SER A 38 -9.87 -17.47 -2.90
CA SER A 38 -11.27 -17.87 -3.03
C SER A 38 -12.18 -16.67 -3.28
N GLY A 39 -13.28 -16.87 -4.01
CA GLY A 39 -14.18 -15.81 -4.49
C GLY A 39 -14.31 -15.88 -6.01
N ASN A 40 -13.85 -14.84 -6.72
CA ASN A 40 -13.87 -14.77 -8.19
C ASN A 40 -13.14 -15.94 -8.87
N LEU A 41 -12.02 -16.38 -8.27
CA LEU A 41 -11.23 -17.51 -8.73
C LEU A 41 -10.82 -18.34 -7.51
N ASN A 42 -10.95 -19.66 -7.61
CA ASN A 42 -10.47 -20.61 -6.60
C ASN A 42 -9.16 -21.23 -7.11
N GLN A 43 -8.02 -20.82 -6.56
CA GLN A 43 -6.73 -21.23 -7.12
C GLN A 43 -5.56 -21.15 -6.14
N TYR A 44 -4.50 -21.89 -6.49
CA TYR A 44 -3.18 -21.78 -5.91
C TYR A 44 -2.20 -21.14 -6.89
N SER A 45 -1.40 -20.20 -6.43
CA SER A 45 -0.42 -19.51 -7.28
C SER A 45 0.83 -19.12 -6.52
N ILE A 46 1.84 -18.65 -7.26
CA ILE A 46 3.04 -18.06 -6.69
C ILE A 46 3.09 -16.60 -7.14
N MET A 47 3.35 -15.70 -6.20
CA MET A 47 3.39 -14.25 -6.42
C MET A 47 4.73 -13.70 -5.92
N PRO A 48 5.65 -13.31 -6.82
CA PRO A 48 6.77 -12.47 -6.44
C PRO A 48 6.29 -11.08 -6.01
N THR A 49 6.89 -10.55 -4.95
CA THR A 49 6.66 -9.19 -4.47
C THR A 49 7.98 -8.50 -4.20
N LEU A 50 8.06 -7.21 -4.51
CA LEU A 50 9.18 -6.33 -4.20
C LEU A 50 8.66 -5.15 -3.39
N ARG A 51 9.24 -4.92 -2.22
CA ARG A 51 9.09 -3.68 -1.44
C ARG A 51 10.43 -2.97 -1.38
N SER A 52 10.45 -1.70 -1.75
CA SER A 52 11.61 -0.81 -1.61
C SER A 52 11.24 0.34 -0.67
N THR A 53 12.08 0.61 0.31
CA THR A 53 11.85 1.67 1.29
C THR A 53 13.07 2.57 1.39
N LEU A 54 12.87 3.85 1.11
CA LEU A 54 13.88 4.90 1.24
C LEU A 54 13.46 5.85 2.36
N HIS A 55 14.30 6.05 3.37
CA HIS A 55 13.91 6.89 4.50
C HIS A 55 15.09 7.57 5.19
N ASN A 56 14.82 8.71 5.82
CA ASN A 56 15.68 9.39 6.78
C ASN A 56 14.81 9.98 7.90
N SER A 57 15.20 11.03 8.62
CA SER A 57 14.37 11.64 9.66
C SER A 57 13.19 12.46 9.11
N LYS A 58 13.31 12.94 7.87
CA LYS A 58 12.32 13.82 7.22
C LYS A 58 11.44 13.07 6.24
N ILE A 59 12.02 12.25 5.39
CA ILE A 59 11.34 11.62 4.25
C ILE A 59 11.21 10.13 4.53
N TYR A 60 10.04 9.59 4.19
CA TYR A 60 9.80 8.17 4.06
C TYR A 60 9.12 7.93 2.71
N VAL A 61 9.71 7.08 1.89
CA VAL A 61 9.15 6.63 0.61
C VAL A 61 9.11 5.11 0.64
N GLU A 62 7.95 4.55 0.33
CA GLU A 62 7.73 3.13 0.19
C GLU A 62 7.13 2.87 -1.19
N LEU A 63 7.72 1.93 -1.92
CA LEU A 63 7.24 1.43 -3.20
C LEU A 63 7.00 -0.07 -3.06
N ASP A 64 5.81 -0.51 -3.42
CA ASP A 64 5.39 -1.90 -3.43
C ASP A 64 5.02 -2.31 -4.85
N VAL A 65 5.58 -3.44 -5.30
CA VAL A 65 5.28 -4.05 -6.60
C VAL A 65 4.93 -5.50 -6.37
N ASN A 66 3.77 -5.91 -6.90
CA ASN A 66 3.28 -7.27 -6.87
C ASN A 66 2.93 -7.69 -8.29
N TYR A 67 3.42 -8.85 -8.71
CA TYR A 67 3.08 -9.42 -10.01
C TYR A 67 2.71 -10.87 -9.83
N GLN A 68 1.61 -11.28 -10.44
CA GLN A 68 1.13 -12.64 -10.42
C GLN A 68 0.85 -13.08 -11.85
N TYR A 69 1.46 -14.19 -12.23
CA TYR A 69 1.25 -14.78 -13.56
C TYR A 69 1.13 -16.30 -13.44
N ILE A 70 0.06 -16.86 -14.00
CA ILE A 70 -0.13 -18.30 -14.10
C ILE A 70 -0.66 -18.60 -15.50
N LYS A 71 0.03 -19.52 -16.18
CA LYS A 71 -0.41 -20.10 -17.44
C LYS A 71 -0.50 -21.61 -17.29
N VAL A 72 -1.60 -22.21 -17.73
CA VAL A 72 -1.80 -23.66 -17.79
C VAL A 72 -1.98 -24.01 -19.26
N GLU A 73 -1.03 -24.77 -19.82
CA GLU A 73 -0.94 -25.05 -21.26
C GLU A 73 -0.94 -23.75 -22.10
N GLU A 74 -1.93 -23.55 -22.96
CA GLU A 74 -2.11 -22.34 -23.78
C GLU A 74 -3.02 -21.29 -23.14
N PHE A 75 -3.60 -21.57 -21.98
CA PHE A 75 -4.57 -20.71 -21.31
C PHE A 75 -3.94 -19.87 -20.18
N GLU A 76 -4.11 -18.55 -20.25
CA GLU A 76 -3.71 -17.62 -19.17
C GLU A 76 -4.76 -17.66 -18.07
N VAL A 77 -4.40 -18.22 -16.92
CA VAL A 77 -5.31 -18.39 -15.79
C VAL A 77 -5.38 -17.11 -14.97
N VAL A 78 -4.23 -16.45 -14.74
CA VAL A 78 -4.14 -15.16 -14.06
C VAL A 78 -2.96 -14.35 -14.57
N ASN A 79 -3.21 -13.05 -14.74
CA ASN A 79 -2.20 -12.01 -14.87
C ASN A 79 -2.68 -10.78 -14.10
N ASP A 80 -2.12 -10.60 -12.91
CA ASP A 80 -2.44 -9.47 -12.04
C ASP A 80 -1.16 -8.69 -11.76
N PHE A 81 -1.26 -7.38 -11.79
CA PHE A 81 -0.14 -6.49 -11.51
C PHE A 81 -0.61 -5.31 -10.66
N TRP A 82 0.12 -5.05 -9.59
CA TRP A 82 -0.14 -3.92 -8.71
C TRP A 82 1.16 -3.24 -8.34
N VAL A 83 1.19 -1.92 -8.50
CA VAL A 83 2.21 -1.05 -7.94
C VAL A 83 1.55 0.01 -7.06
N SER A 84 2.09 0.22 -5.86
CA SER A 84 1.71 1.32 -4.99
C SER A 84 2.93 2.06 -4.48
N GLY A 85 2.73 3.34 -4.19
CA GLY A 85 3.76 4.23 -3.67
C GLY A 85 3.19 5.10 -2.56
N LEU A 86 3.91 5.23 -1.46
CA LEU A 86 3.59 6.11 -0.34
C LEU A 86 4.79 7.01 -0.04
N MET A 87 4.58 8.32 -0.08
CA MET A 87 5.55 9.31 0.33
C MET A 87 5.02 10.07 1.55
N GLN A 88 5.86 10.23 2.56
CA GLN A 88 5.56 10.97 3.79
C GLN A 88 6.70 11.97 4.05
N TYR A 89 6.35 13.22 4.34
CA TYR A 89 7.31 14.26 4.72
C TYR A 89 7.09 14.71 6.16
N GLY A 90 8.13 14.74 6.98
CA GLY A 90 8.03 14.95 8.42
C GLY A 90 7.36 13.79 9.15
N HIS A 91 7.49 12.55 8.67
CA HIS A 91 6.75 11.38 9.19
C HIS A 91 6.98 11.08 10.68
N GLN A 92 7.99 11.66 11.33
CA GLN A 92 8.18 11.55 12.79
C GLN A 92 7.28 12.50 13.60
N GLN A 93 6.67 13.49 12.96
CA GLN A 93 5.74 14.43 13.58
C GLN A 93 4.39 13.76 13.84
N LYS A 94 3.58 14.32 14.75
CA LYS A 94 2.25 13.76 15.04
C LYS A 94 1.37 13.76 13.80
N ILE A 95 1.36 14.85 13.05
CA ILE A 95 0.60 15.01 11.81
C ILE A 95 1.58 15.39 10.71
N TYR A 96 1.45 14.79 9.53
CA TYR A 96 2.39 14.98 8.43
C TYR A 96 1.68 14.86 7.07
N PRO A 97 2.12 15.61 6.04
CA PRO A 97 1.59 15.45 4.69
C PRO A 97 2.00 14.10 4.08
N VAL A 98 1.11 13.56 3.25
CA VAL A 98 1.34 12.33 2.48
C VAL A 98 0.91 12.45 1.03
N VAL A 99 1.57 11.68 0.18
CA VAL A 99 1.16 11.43 -1.20
C VAL A 99 1.10 9.92 -1.39
N TYR A 100 0.03 9.44 -2.01
CA TYR A 100 -0.17 8.02 -2.29
C TYR A 100 -0.57 7.81 -3.74
N GLY A 101 0.05 6.82 -4.37
CA GLY A 101 -0.24 6.35 -5.71
C GLY A 101 -0.53 4.86 -5.70
N LEU A 102 -1.50 4.44 -6.51
CA LEU A 102 -1.77 3.06 -6.85
C LEU A 102 -1.96 2.98 -8.36
N ASN A 103 -1.38 1.98 -9.01
CA ASN A 103 -1.66 1.65 -10.39
C ASN A 103 -1.62 0.13 -10.57
N GLY A 104 -2.51 -0.42 -11.37
CA GLY A 104 -2.54 -1.84 -11.62
C GLY A 104 -3.73 -2.30 -12.44
N PHE A 105 -3.75 -3.61 -12.65
CA PHE A 105 -4.83 -4.36 -13.26
C PHE A 105 -4.90 -5.72 -12.58
N ALA A 106 -6.06 -6.36 -12.66
CA ALA A 106 -6.20 -7.72 -12.17
C ALA A 106 -7.25 -8.47 -12.99
N GLN A 107 -6.79 -9.33 -13.88
CA GLN A 107 -7.67 -10.22 -14.65
C GLN A 107 -8.48 -11.11 -13.70
N SER A 108 -7.90 -11.50 -12.55
CA SER A 108 -8.63 -12.33 -11.59
C SER A 108 -9.82 -11.63 -10.92
N TYR A 109 -9.98 -10.33 -11.15
CA TYR A 109 -11.08 -9.50 -10.64
C TYR A 109 -11.83 -8.78 -11.75
N HIS A 110 -11.59 -9.14 -13.01
CA HIS A 110 -12.11 -8.40 -14.16
C HIS A 110 -11.83 -6.90 -14.06
N ILE A 111 -10.63 -6.51 -13.61
CA ILE A 111 -10.19 -5.11 -13.53
C ILE A 111 -9.15 -4.89 -14.62
N ASP A 112 -9.55 -4.18 -15.68
CA ASP A 112 -8.65 -3.81 -16.78
C ASP A 112 -7.71 -2.68 -16.37
N LYS A 113 -8.19 -1.78 -15.49
CA LYS A 113 -7.41 -0.64 -14.99
C LYS A 113 -7.88 -0.18 -13.63
N SER A 114 -6.94 0.03 -12.73
CA SER A 114 -7.14 0.74 -11.47
C SER A 114 -5.98 1.69 -11.27
N SER A 115 -6.27 2.99 -11.10
CA SER A 115 -5.25 3.98 -10.80
C SER A 115 -5.81 5.02 -9.86
N PHE A 116 -5.08 5.31 -8.80
CA PHE A 116 -5.39 6.39 -7.87
C PHE A 116 -4.11 7.19 -7.62
N LEU A 117 -4.22 8.51 -7.68
CA LEU A 117 -3.16 9.40 -7.22
C LEU A 117 -3.79 10.48 -6.35
N GLY A 118 -3.32 10.59 -5.12
CA GLY A 118 -3.89 11.51 -4.15
C GLY A 118 -2.88 12.07 -3.16
N GLY A 119 -3.22 13.22 -2.61
CA GLY A 119 -2.51 13.87 -1.52
C GLY A 119 -3.38 13.89 -0.27
N GLY A 120 -2.74 13.97 0.90
CA GLY A 120 -3.47 13.91 2.15
C GLY A 120 -2.62 14.20 3.37
N MET A 121 -3.16 13.81 4.51
CA MET A 121 -2.51 13.95 5.81
C MET A 121 -2.49 12.60 6.52
N GLY A 122 -1.36 12.30 7.13
CA GLY A 122 -1.16 11.20 8.06
C GLY A 122 -1.17 11.69 9.51
N TRP A 123 -1.59 10.82 10.40
CA TRP A 123 -1.55 11.00 11.85
C TRP A 123 -0.93 9.77 12.49
N ASN A 124 0.20 9.97 13.16
CA ASN A 124 0.79 9.00 14.08
C ASN A 124 -0.03 8.95 15.37
N VAL A 125 -0.89 7.93 15.50
CA VAL A 125 -1.59 7.63 16.76
C VAL A 125 -0.59 7.13 17.79
N LEU A 126 0.34 6.28 17.36
CA LEU A 126 1.52 5.90 18.12
C LEU A 126 2.77 6.51 17.48
N LYS A 127 3.70 7.00 18.31
CA LYS A 127 4.98 7.54 17.82
C LYS A 127 5.69 6.47 16.98
N GLN A 128 6.02 6.83 15.74
CA GLN A 128 6.65 5.91 14.80
C GLN A 128 8.02 5.43 15.32
N LYS A 129 8.17 4.10 15.42
CA LYS A 129 9.42 3.39 15.64
C LYS A 129 9.58 2.33 14.53
N PRO A 130 10.79 1.85 14.23
CA PRO A 130 11.01 0.90 13.12
C PRO A 130 10.08 -0.33 13.13
N ASN A 131 9.82 -0.88 14.32
CA ASN A 131 9.02 -2.09 14.50
C ASN A 131 7.69 -1.82 15.21
N THR A 132 7.30 -0.55 15.43
CA THR A 132 6.06 -0.22 16.13
C THR A 132 5.49 1.08 15.63
N TYR A 133 4.29 1.02 15.06
CA TYR A 133 3.54 2.21 14.67
C TYR A 133 2.05 1.91 14.58
N LEU A 134 1.25 2.96 14.70
CA LEU A 134 -0.15 2.99 14.32
C LEU A 134 -0.40 4.35 13.67
N GLN A 135 -0.74 4.32 12.39
CA GLN A 135 -0.88 5.49 11.55
C GLN A 135 -2.25 5.47 10.89
N LEU A 136 -2.88 6.63 10.84
CA LEU A 136 -4.11 6.87 10.11
C LEU A 136 -3.83 7.91 9.03
N HIS A 137 -4.34 7.70 7.83
CA HIS A 137 -4.20 8.62 6.72
C HIS A 137 -5.56 8.90 6.12
N VAL A 138 -5.78 10.14 5.72
CA VAL A 138 -6.93 10.54 4.91
C VAL A 138 -6.37 11.26 3.68
N MET A 139 -6.85 10.86 2.52
CA MET A 139 -6.34 11.27 1.23
C MET A 139 -7.49 11.62 0.30
N ALA A 140 -7.23 12.53 -0.61
CA ALA A 140 -8.13 12.90 -1.67
C ALA A 140 -7.36 12.94 -2.99
N GLY A 141 -7.95 12.45 -4.06
CA GLY A 141 -7.23 12.23 -5.29
C GLY A 141 -8.13 11.90 -6.46
N TYR A 142 -7.49 11.53 -7.57
CA TYR A 142 -8.18 11.18 -8.80
C TYR A 142 -8.13 9.66 -9.01
N LEU A 143 -9.30 9.05 -9.19
CA LEU A 143 -9.50 7.64 -9.45
C LEU A 143 -9.81 7.44 -10.94
N ASN A 144 -9.08 6.53 -11.57
CA ASN A 144 -9.39 5.95 -12.87
C ASN A 144 -9.60 4.46 -12.65
N PHE A 145 -10.82 3.98 -12.84
CA PHE A 145 -11.17 2.59 -12.57
C PHE A 145 -12.00 2.01 -13.71
N GLN A 146 -11.65 0.83 -14.18
CA GLN A 146 -12.35 0.15 -15.25
C GLN A 146 -12.42 -1.35 -14.95
N PHE A 147 -13.63 -1.86 -14.82
CA PHE A 147 -13.86 -3.29 -14.91
C PHE A 147 -13.97 -3.72 -16.38
N THR A 148 -13.67 -4.97 -16.67
CA THR A 148 -13.82 -5.58 -18.00
C THR A 148 -15.27 -5.40 -18.48
N GLU A 149 -15.43 -5.01 -19.75
CA GLU A 149 -16.73 -4.72 -20.38
C GLU A 149 -17.53 -3.54 -19.77
N THR A 150 -16.95 -2.79 -18.82
CA THR A 150 -17.56 -1.56 -18.30
C THR A 150 -16.84 -0.31 -18.83
N PRO A 151 -17.56 0.83 -18.98
CA PRO A 151 -16.91 2.10 -19.31
C PRO A 151 -15.93 2.54 -18.21
N LEU A 152 -14.86 3.22 -18.60
CA LEU A 152 -13.92 3.83 -17.67
C LEU A 152 -14.64 4.80 -16.72
N HIS A 153 -14.51 4.55 -15.42
CA HIS A 153 -14.97 5.45 -14.37
C HIS A 153 -13.83 6.37 -13.94
N GLU A 154 -14.04 7.66 -14.16
CA GLU A 154 -13.12 8.71 -13.73
C GLU A 154 -13.82 9.64 -12.74
N ALA A 155 -13.22 9.78 -11.55
CA ALA A 155 -13.79 10.62 -10.50
C ALA A 155 -12.74 11.09 -9.51
N PHE A 156 -13.00 12.27 -8.93
CA PHE A 156 -12.40 12.58 -7.65
C PHE A 156 -12.86 11.56 -6.61
N SER A 157 -11.97 11.19 -5.69
CA SER A 157 -12.23 10.16 -4.70
C SER A 157 -11.55 10.47 -3.39
N TRP A 158 -12.18 10.04 -2.31
CA TRP A 158 -11.62 10.07 -0.97
C TRP A 158 -11.11 8.67 -0.61
N SER A 159 -10.04 8.62 0.17
CA SER A 159 -9.47 7.38 0.67
C SER A 159 -9.05 7.54 2.12
N ALA A 160 -9.30 6.52 2.93
CA ALA A 160 -8.74 6.41 4.26
C ALA A 160 -7.84 5.18 4.34
N PHE A 161 -6.69 5.32 5.01
CA PHE A 161 -5.71 4.26 5.15
C PHE A 161 -5.19 4.17 6.58
N ALA A 162 -5.48 3.07 7.26
CA ALA A 162 -4.91 2.73 8.55
C ALA A 162 -3.80 1.70 8.36
N ARG A 163 -2.64 1.90 8.99
CA ARG A 163 -1.58 0.90 9.06
C ARG A 163 -1.02 0.79 10.46
N ALA A 164 -0.79 -0.43 10.89
CA ALA A 164 -0.23 -0.74 12.19
C ALA A 164 0.84 -1.81 12.08
N ARG A 165 1.87 -1.71 12.91
CA ARG A 165 2.87 -2.74 13.13
C ARG A 165 3.08 -2.90 14.62
N PHE A 166 2.95 -4.13 15.11
CA PHE A 166 3.11 -4.48 16.51
C PHE A 166 4.14 -5.61 16.65
N PRO A 167 5.24 -5.41 17.39
CA PRO A 167 6.18 -6.48 17.66
C PRO A 167 5.64 -7.29 18.86
N ILE A 168 5.26 -8.54 18.62
CA ILE A 168 4.86 -9.45 19.69
C ILE A 168 6.12 -10.00 20.38
N SER A 169 7.18 -10.24 19.61
CA SER A 169 8.50 -10.61 20.12
C SER A 169 9.62 -10.11 19.18
N LYS A 170 10.87 -10.44 19.48
CA LYS A 170 12.01 -10.16 18.58
C LYS A 170 11.92 -10.90 17.24
N LEU A 171 11.21 -12.03 17.21
CA LEU A 171 11.10 -12.89 16.04
C LEU A 171 9.70 -12.86 15.42
N PHE A 172 8.72 -12.24 16.07
CA PHE A 172 7.33 -12.26 15.63
C PHE A 172 6.73 -10.86 15.64
N GLN A 173 6.20 -10.44 14.48
CA GLN A 173 5.52 -9.16 14.31
C GLN A 173 4.20 -9.36 13.57
N VAL A 174 3.22 -8.53 13.95
CA VAL A 174 1.92 -8.42 13.29
C VAL A 174 1.87 -7.08 12.57
N GLU A 175 1.48 -7.10 11.31
CA GLU A 175 1.15 -5.89 10.55
C GLU A 175 -0.33 -5.96 10.17
N TRP A 176 -1.00 -4.81 10.22
CA TRP A 176 -2.39 -4.71 9.87
C TRP A 176 -2.60 -3.44 9.06
N GLU A 177 -3.30 -3.56 7.94
CA GLU A 177 -3.58 -2.48 7.03
C GLU A 177 -5.06 -2.50 6.64
N VAL A 178 -5.69 -1.33 6.60
CA VAL A 178 -7.03 -1.13 6.04
C VAL A 178 -6.99 0.06 5.11
N LEU A 179 -7.44 -0.12 3.88
CA LEU A 179 -7.57 0.92 2.88
C LEU A 179 -9.03 1.00 2.44
N THR A 180 -9.57 2.20 2.31
CA THR A 180 -10.88 2.42 1.70
C THR A 180 -10.77 3.41 0.56
N TYR A 181 -11.73 3.35 -0.36
CA TYR A 181 -11.94 4.40 -1.34
C TYR A 181 -13.43 4.66 -1.53
N GLN A 182 -13.76 5.91 -1.87
CA GLN A 182 -15.11 6.35 -2.18
C GLN A 182 -15.05 7.40 -3.29
N SER A 183 -15.64 7.07 -4.43
CA SER A 183 -15.86 7.99 -5.55
C SER A 183 -16.89 9.07 -5.19
N THR A 184 -16.67 10.29 -5.69
CA THR A 184 -17.62 11.41 -5.54
C THR A 184 -18.66 11.47 -6.67
N LYS A 185 -18.45 10.76 -7.77
CA LYS A 185 -19.31 10.82 -8.98
C LYS A 185 -20.40 9.74 -8.97
N ASP A 186 -20.07 8.58 -8.42
CA ASP A 186 -20.95 7.41 -8.30
C ASP A 186 -20.65 6.75 -6.96
N THR A 187 -21.69 6.60 -6.12
CA THR A 187 -21.60 6.03 -4.77
C THR A 187 -21.32 4.53 -4.77
N ASP A 188 -21.63 3.84 -5.87
CA ASP A 188 -21.38 2.42 -6.03
C ASP A 188 -19.87 2.12 -6.12
N TYR A 189 -19.09 3.08 -6.62
CA TYR A 189 -17.63 2.99 -6.67
C TYR A 189 -17.03 3.29 -5.29
N ARG A 190 -17.16 2.31 -4.41
CA ARG A 190 -16.53 2.28 -3.10
C ARG A 190 -16.03 0.90 -2.77
N GLY A 191 -14.99 0.83 -1.95
CA GLY A 191 -14.43 -0.43 -1.55
C GLY A 191 -13.56 -0.33 -0.31
N LEU A 192 -13.19 -1.51 0.18
CA LEU A 192 -12.37 -1.72 1.35
C LEU A 192 -11.38 -2.86 1.08
N GLY A 193 -10.11 -2.62 1.36
CA GLY A 193 -9.09 -3.64 1.47
C GLY A 193 -8.70 -3.78 2.94
N ASN A 194 -8.69 -4.99 3.46
CA ASN A 194 -8.09 -5.29 4.75
C ASN A 194 -6.98 -6.33 4.57
N LEU A 195 -5.82 -6.06 5.14
CA LEU A 195 -4.66 -6.95 5.11
C LEU A 195 -4.18 -7.18 6.55
N LEU A 196 -4.03 -8.44 6.91
CA LEU A 196 -3.36 -8.88 8.12
C LEU A 196 -2.11 -9.66 7.72
N VAL A 197 -0.99 -9.34 8.34
CA VAL A 197 0.30 -9.97 8.07
C VAL A 197 0.92 -10.45 9.36
N LEU A 198 1.33 -11.71 9.37
CA LEU A 198 2.13 -12.33 10.41
C LEU A 198 3.52 -12.57 9.84
N ASN A 199 4.55 -11.92 10.40
CA ASN A 199 5.93 -12.19 10.00
C ASN A 199 6.69 -12.86 11.14
N PHE A 200 7.35 -13.96 10.81
CA PHE A 200 8.24 -14.71 11.69
C PHE A 200 9.66 -14.64 11.15
N MET A 201 10.56 -13.96 11.86
CA MET A 201 11.97 -13.92 11.49
C MET A 201 12.63 -15.26 11.84
N VAL A 202 13.19 -15.92 10.84
CA VAL A 202 14.02 -17.12 11.02
C VAL A 202 15.44 -16.69 11.39
N ASN A 203 15.96 -15.66 10.71
CA ASN A 203 17.23 -15.01 11.03
C ASN A 203 17.18 -13.53 10.63
N LYS A 204 18.34 -12.85 10.54
CA LYS A 204 18.40 -11.41 10.21
C LYS A 204 17.93 -11.06 8.79
N TRP A 205 17.97 -12.01 7.85
CA TRP A 205 17.73 -11.78 6.43
C TRP A 205 16.56 -12.60 5.89
N LEU A 206 16.18 -13.69 6.56
CA LEU A 206 15.13 -14.60 6.16
C LEU A 206 13.99 -14.60 7.19
N GLY A 207 12.77 -14.52 6.69
CA GLY A 207 11.57 -14.75 7.49
C GLY A 207 10.49 -15.52 6.72
N LEU A 208 9.54 -16.02 7.49
CA LEU A 208 8.29 -16.59 7.03
C LEU A 208 7.20 -15.53 7.17
N ASN A 209 6.31 -15.49 6.20
CA ASN A 209 5.26 -14.50 6.13
C ASN A 209 3.94 -15.19 5.81
N ILE A 210 2.94 -14.97 6.66
CA ILE A 210 1.55 -15.36 6.41
C ILE A 210 0.76 -14.07 6.23
N ARG A 211 -0.01 -13.95 5.14
CA ARG A 211 -0.92 -12.83 4.95
C ARG A 211 -2.33 -13.32 4.72
N HIS A 212 -3.28 -12.56 5.21
CA HIS A 212 -4.67 -12.74 4.86
C HIS A 212 -5.21 -11.38 4.41
N GLN A 213 -5.81 -11.37 3.23
CA GLN A 213 -6.32 -10.17 2.61
C GLN A 213 -7.78 -10.36 2.25
N ILE A 214 -8.58 -9.34 2.54
CA ILE A 214 -9.97 -9.24 2.15
C ILE A 214 -10.10 -8.01 1.27
N TYR A 215 -10.73 -8.16 0.12
CA TYR A 215 -11.15 -7.06 -0.73
C TYR A 215 -12.66 -7.06 -0.86
N TYR A 216 -13.25 -5.89 -0.61
CA TYR A 216 -14.65 -5.64 -0.84
C TYR A 216 -14.80 -4.51 -1.85
N ASN A 217 -15.56 -4.73 -2.92
CA ASN A 217 -16.01 -3.71 -3.85
C ASN A 217 -17.53 -3.70 -3.83
N HIS A 218 -18.14 -2.52 -3.76
CA HIS A 218 -19.59 -2.40 -3.71
C HIS A 218 -20.26 -2.45 -5.09
N LYS A 219 -19.55 -2.02 -6.14
CA LYS A 219 -20.09 -2.01 -7.50
C LYS A 219 -20.33 -3.45 -7.96
N GLU A 220 -21.59 -3.77 -8.24
CA GLU A 220 -21.95 -5.04 -8.85
C GLU A 220 -21.53 -5.04 -10.33
N VAL A 221 -20.74 -6.04 -10.70
CA VAL A 221 -20.25 -6.25 -12.06
C VAL A 221 -20.47 -7.71 -12.41
N PRO A 222 -20.91 -8.03 -13.65
CA PRO A 222 -21.06 -9.42 -14.07
C PRO A 222 -19.79 -10.23 -13.80
N LEU A 223 -19.97 -11.47 -13.34
CA LEU A 223 -18.88 -12.44 -13.08
C LEU A 223 -17.84 -11.99 -12.04
N THR A 224 -18.15 -10.95 -11.24
CA THR A 224 -17.27 -10.44 -10.19
C THR A 224 -18.00 -10.44 -8.85
N GLU A 225 -17.52 -11.23 -7.90
CA GLU A 225 -17.93 -11.20 -6.50
C GLU A 225 -17.48 -9.89 -5.84
N ASN A 226 -18.40 -9.34 -5.05
CA ASN A 226 -18.14 -8.13 -4.27
C ASN A 226 -17.13 -8.37 -3.15
N LEU A 227 -17.01 -9.59 -2.64
CA LEU A 227 -16.10 -9.96 -1.56
C LEU A 227 -15.12 -11.04 -2.03
N ASN A 228 -13.83 -10.77 -1.85
CA ASN A 228 -12.76 -11.71 -2.17
C ASN A 228 -11.83 -11.87 -0.97
N SER A 229 -11.41 -13.10 -0.73
CA SER A 229 -10.45 -13.43 0.34
C SER A 229 -9.26 -14.15 -0.26
N VAL A 230 -8.07 -13.75 0.17
CA VAL A 230 -6.81 -14.32 -0.28
C VAL A 230 -5.92 -14.59 0.92
N ALA A 231 -5.47 -15.83 1.04
CA ALA A 231 -4.45 -16.24 1.99
C ALA A 231 -3.11 -16.41 1.27
N TYR A 232 -2.04 -16.01 1.94
CA TYR A 232 -0.69 -15.98 1.39
C TYR A 232 0.27 -16.59 2.41
N PHE A 233 1.20 -17.40 1.93
CA PHE A 233 2.22 -18.05 2.75
C PHE A 233 3.53 -18.02 1.97
N GLY A 234 4.59 -17.45 2.54
CA GLY A 234 5.82 -17.28 1.78
C GLY A 234 7.05 -16.98 2.60
N LEU A 235 8.18 -16.94 1.89
CA LEU A 235 9.46 -16.53 2.43
C LEU A 235 9.71 -15.07 2.02
N ASN A 236 10.25 -14.29 2.95
CA ASN A 236 10.76 -12.96 2.66
C ASN A 236 12.28 -12.93 2.87
N VAL A 237 12.97 -12.26 1.96
CA VAL A 237 14.40 -11.96 2.06
C VAL A 237 14.56 -10.45 2.13
N GLN A 238 15.28 -9.96 3.14
CA GLN A 238 15.46 -8.53 3.41
C GLN A 238 16.95 -8.16 3.46
N TRP A 239 17.32 -7.05 2.82
CA TRP A 239 18.67 -6.48 2.82
C TRP A 239 18.66 -4.95 2.69
#